data_AF-A0A9X3G888-F1
#
_entry.id   AF-A0A9X3G888-F1
#
_cell.length_a   1.000
_cell.length_b   1.000
_cell.length_c   1.000
_cell.angle_alpha   90.00
_cell.angle_beta   90.00
_cell.angle_gamma   90.00
#
_symmetry.space_group_name_H-M   'P 1'
#
loop_
_entity.id
_entity.type
_entity.pdbx_description
1 polymer ?
#
loop_
_entity_poly.entity_id
_entity_poly.type
_entity_poly.pdbx_seq_one_letter_code
_entity_poly.pdbx_strand_id
1 'polypeptide(L)'
;MDTYTPAEVAEQLGVSTNKVRQLIAERKLMAVPGSGNSKIPVDFVQDGVILKHLPGLLTVLYDGRFTDEEAFEWLFREDDSLPGTPVQALRDDRHTEVTRRAQALAL
;
A
#
# COMPACT_ATOMS: atom_id res chain seq x y z
N MET A 1 -1.20 -7.13 12.44
CA MET A 1 -1.34 -5.90 11.63
C MET A 1 -2.64 -5.25 12.00
N ASP A 2 -2.59 -3.97 12.36
CA ASP A 2 -3.77 -3.17 12.68
C ASP A 2 -4.38 -2.58 11.40
N THR A 3 -5.69 -2.32 11.42
CA THR A 3 -6.42 -1.82 10.25
C THR A 3 -7.37 -0.70 10.60
N TYR A 4 -7.45 0.30 9.71
CA TYR A 4 -8.51 1.30 9.67
C TYR A 4 -9.67 0.86 8.78
N THR A 5 -10.85 1.36 9.09
CA THR A 5 -11.99 1.46 8.19
C THR A 5 -11.79 2.61 7.19
N PRO A 6 -12.54 2.65 6.07
CA PRO A 6 -12.49 3.78 5.15
C PRO A 6 -12.85 5.13 5.80
N ALA A 7 -13.66 5.13 6.86
CA ALA A 7 -14.03 6.35 7.58
C ALA A 7 -12.87 6.85 8.46
N GLU A 8 -12.17 5.95 9.15
CA GLU A 8 -10.99 6.31 9.95
C GLU A 8 -9.85 6.81 9.05
N VAL A 9 -9.61 6.18 7.89
CA VAL A 9 -8.63 6.72 6.91
C VAL A 9 -9.06 8.10 6.43
N ALA A 10 -10.35 8.33 6.20
CA ALA A 10 -10.85 9.63 5.76
C ALA A 10 -10.59 10.73 6.81
N GLU A 11 -10.78 10.42 8.08
CA GLU A 11 -10.46 11.29 9.21
C GLU A 11 -8.96 11.61 9.27
N GLN A 12 -8.10 10.58 9.19
CA GLN A 12 -6.65 10.77 9.20
C GLN A 12 -6.14 11.64 8.05
N LEU A 13 -6.74 11.49 6.86
CA LEU A 13 -6.35 12.23 5.66
C LEU A 13 -7.03 13.61 5.53
N GLY A 14 -8.01 13.92 6.38
CA GLY A 14 -8.82 15.14 6.24
C GLY A 14 -9.65 15.19 4.95
N VAL A 15 -10.10 14.03 4.45
CA VAL A 15 -10.89 13.90 3.20
C VAL A 15 -12.23 13.21 3.46
N SER A 16 -13.06 13.04 2.42
CA SER A 16 -14.30 12.27 2.53
C SER A 16 -14.07 10.76 2.41
N THR A 17 -14.94 9.94 3.02
CA THR A 17 -14.93 8.47 2.85
C THR A 17 -15.04 8.06 1.39
N ASN A 18 -15.79 8.81 0.57
CA ASN A 18 -15.87 8.57 -0.87
C ASN A 18 -14.52 8.78 -1.56
N LYS A 19 -13.72 9.77 -1.12
CA LYS A 19 -12.37 9.97 -1.65
C LYS A 19 -11.47 8.77 -1.33
N VAL A 20 -11.56 8.19 -0.13
CA VAL A 20 -10.82 6.97 0.24
C VAL A 20 -11.23 5.78 -0.65
N ARG A 21 -12.53 5.57 -0.86
CA ARG A 21 -13.02 4.53 -1.78
C ARG A 21 -12.54 4.74 -3.21
N GLN A 22 -12.50 5.99 -3.66
CA GLN A 22 -11.93 6.35 -4.97
C GLN A 22 -10.44 6.02 -5.03
N LEU A 23 -9.65 6.33 -3.98
CA LEU A 23 -8.22 5.97 -3.95
C LEU A 23 -8.00 4.46 -4.06
N ILE A 24 -8.87 3.65 -3.44
CA ILE A 24 -8.83 2.19 -3.57
C ILE A 24 -9.19 1.75 -4.98
N ALA A 25 -10.27 2.28 -5.56
CA ALA A 25 -10.68 1.97 -6.93
C ALA A 25 -9.63 2.37 -7.98
N GLU A 26 -8.91 3.47 -7.73
CA GLU A 26 -7.80 3.95 -8.56
C GLU A 26 -6.47 3.25 -8.27
N ARG A 27 -6.44 2.24 -7.39
CA ARG A 27 -5.23 1.51 -6.96
C ARG A 27 -4.12 2.41 -6.41
N LYS A 28 -4.49 3.56 -5.86
CA LYS A 28 -3.60 4.49 -5.14
C LYS A 28 -3.50 4.16 -3.65
N LEU A 29 -4.45 3.38 -3.16
CA LEU A 29 -4.49 2.82 -1.82
C LEU A 29 -4.99 1.37 -1.93
N MET A 30 -4.63 0.52 -0.99
CA MET A 30 -5.02 -0.89 -0.99
C MET A 30 -5.74 -1.23 0.32
N ALA A 31 -6.78 -2.05 0.23
CA ALA A 31 -7.42 -2.68 1.36
C ALA A 31 -6.90 -4.12 1.51
N VAL A 32 -7.08 -4.72 2.69
CA VAL A 32 -6.80 -6.14 2.91
C VAL A 32 -7.65 -6.98 1.94
N PRO A 33 -7.04 -7.85 1.13
CA PRO A 33 -7.76 -8.72 0.20
C PRO A 33 -8.85 -9.53 0.90
N GLY A 34 -9.97 -9.75 0.22
CA GLY A 34 -11.15 -10.42 0.78
C GLY A 34 -11.95 -9.61 1.82
N SER A 35 -11.49 -8.42 2.24
CA SER A 35 -12.23 -7.59 3.23
C SER A 35 -13.42 -6.82 2.65
N GLY A 36 -13.64 -6.85 1.34
CA GLY A 36 -14.66 -6.02 0.68
C GLY A 36 -14.35 -4.52 0.81
N ASN A 37 -13.07 -4.14 0.76
CA ASN A 37 -12.59 -2.76 0.93
C ASN A 37 -12.92 -2.12 2.30
N SER A 38 -13.14 -2.94 3.32
CA SER A 38 -13.52 -2.47 4.66
C SER A 38 -12.34 -2.34 5.63
N LYS A 39 -11.20 -2.98 5.34
CA LYS A 39 -10.01 -2.97 6.19
C LYS A 39 -8.82 -2.45 5.41
N ILE A 40 -8.20 -1.38 5.86
CA ILE A 40 -7.04 -0.73 5.25
C ILE A 40 -5.90 -0.78 6.27
N PRO A 41 -4.71 -1.32 5.95
CA PRO A 41 -3.58 -1.32 6.86
C PRO A 41 -3.26 0.07 7.40
N VAL A 42 -3.08 0.19 8.71
CA VAL A 42 -2.66 1.46 9.34
C VAL A 42 -1.32 1.92 8.77
N ASP A 43 -0.45 0.98 8.42
CA ASP A 43 0.88 1.24 7.88
C ASP A 43 0.91 2.03 6.56
N PHE A 44 -0.21 2.09 5.82
CA PHE A 44 -0.31 2.88 4.59
C PHE A 44 -0.54 4.38 4.83
N VAL A 45 -0.79 4.80 6.07
CA VAL A 45 -1.01 6.19 6.45
C VAL A 45 0.10 6.64 7.40
N GLN A 46 0.68 7.80 7.14
CA GLN A 46 1.73 8.41 7.95
C GLN A 46 1.60 9.92 7.87
N ASP A 47 1.67 10.60 9.02
CA ASP A 47 1.61 12.07 9.12
C ASP A 47 0.41 12.71 8.40
N GLY A 48 -0.76 12.06 8.48
CA GLY A 48 -2.00 12.53 7.86
C GLY A 48 -2.05 12.41 6.34
N VAL A 49 -1.12 11.68 5.73
CA VAL A 49 -1.11 11.38 4.29
C VAL A 49 -0.95 9.89 4.02
N ILE A 50 -1.36 9.43 2.84
CA ILE A 50 -0.96 8.10 2.39
C ILE A 50 0.54 8.10 2.10
N LEU A 51 1.21 6.95 2.25
CA LEU A 51 2.62 6.83 1.90
C LEU A 51 2.86 7.33 0.47
N LYS A 52 3.71 8.35 0.36
CA LYS A 52 3.95 9.10 -0.89
C LYS A 52 4.26 8.20 -2.08
N HIS A 53 5.01 7.12 -1.85
CA HIS A 53 5.49 6.20 -2.87
C HIS A 53 4.62 4.95 -3.06
N LEU A 54 3.59 4.74 -2.22
CA LEU A 54 2.69 3.59 -2.32
C LEU A 54 1.92 3.54 -3.65
N PRO A 55 1.30 4.64 -4.15
CA PRO A 55 0.59 4.60 -5.42
C PRO A 55 1.47 4.14 -6.59
N GLY A 56 2.71 4.66 -6.67
CA GLY A 56 3.64 4.29 -7.73
C GLY A 56 4.09 2.84 -7.65
N LEU A 57 4.31 2.34 -6.43
CA LEU A 57 4.66 0.94 -6.19
C LEU A 57 3.51 -0.01 -6.59
N LEU A 58 2.27 0.33 -6.21
CA LEU A 58 1.09 -0.43 -6.61
C LEU A 58 0.96 -0.49 -8.13
N THR A 59 1.15 0.63 -8.84
CA THR A 59 1.17 0.64 -10.31
C THR A 59 2.17 -0.37 -10.87
N VAL A 60 3.41 -0.39 -10.38
CA VAL A 60 4.44 -1.33 -10.84
C VAL A 60 4.02 -2.78 -10.63
N LEU A 61 3.49 -3.13 -9.45
CA LEU A 61 3.04 -4.50 -9.15
C LEU A 61 1.89 -4.91 -10.08
N TYR A 62 0.91 -4.04 -10.29
CA TYR A 62 -0.22 -4.33 -11.17
C TYR A 62 0.16 -4.41 -12.65
N ASP A 63 1.11 -3.59 -13.11
CA ASP A 63 1.67 -3.69 -14.46
C ASP A 63 2.42 -5.03 -14.63
N GLY A 64 3.07 -5.51 -13.56
CA GLY A 64 3.62 -6.86 -13.43
C GLY A 64 2.57 -7.98 -13.29
N ARG A 65 1.27 -7.66 -13.41
CA ARG A 65 0.12 -8.58 -13.33
C ARG A 65 -0.09 -9.25 -11.98
N PHE A 66 0.42 -8.66 -10.89
CA PHE A 66 0.11 -9.13 -9.55
C PHE A 66 -1.38 -8.98 -9.27
N THR A 67 -1.96 -9.99 -8.62
CA THR A 67 -3.29 -9.93 -8.01
C THR A 67 -3.26 -9.07 -6.75
N ASP A 68 -4.44 -8.69 -6.23
CA ASP A 68 -4.53 -7.94 -4.98
C ASP A 68 -3.91 -8.74 -3.82
N GLU A 69 -4.14 -10.06 -3.78
CA GLU A 69 -3.54 -10.98 -2.83
C GLU A 69 -2.00 -11.03 -2.93
N GLU A 70 -1.45 -11.21 -4.14
CA GLU A 70 0.01 -11.27 -4.33
C GLU A 70 0.68 -9.94 -4.02
N ALA A 71 0.09 -8.82 -4.43
CA ALA A 71 0.62 -7.49 -4.14
C ALA A 71 0.59 -7.20 -2.64
N PHE A 72 -0.51 -7.55 -1.97
CA PHE A 72 -0.62 -7.40 -0.51
C PHE A 72 0.39 -8.28 0.22
N GLU A 73 0.51 -9.55 -0.16
CA GLU A 73 1.49 -10.46 0.44
C GLU A 73 2.91 -9.94 0.25
N TRP A 74 3.25 -9.49 -0.97
CA TRP A 74 4.56 -8.93 -1.26
C TRP A 74 4.87 -7.70 -0.40
N LEU A 75 3.91 -6.79 -0.24
CA LEU A 75 4.07 -5.55 0.54
C LEU A 75 4.38 -5.80 2.03
N PHE A 76 3.85 -6.88 2.60
CA PHE A 76 3.97 -7.21 4.03
C PHE A 76 4.89 -8.40 4.32
N ARG A 77 5.46 -9.03 3.30
CA ARG A 77 6.45 -10.10 3.48
C ARG A 77 7.79 -9.48 3.87
N GLU A 78 8.42 -10.04 4.91
CA GLU A 78 9.80 -9.71 5.24
C GLU A 78 10.71 -10.13 4.09
N ASP A 79 11.61 -9.25 3.69
CA ASP A 79 12.60 -9.52 2.65
C ASP A 79 13.98 -9.38 3.30
N ASP A 80 14.75 -10.46 3.41
CA ASP A 80 16.08 -10.45 4.05
C ASP A 80 17.07 -9.49 3.37
N SER A 81 16.79 -9.06 2.14
CA SER A 81 17.58 -8.06 1.41
C SER A 81 17.12 -6.63 1.67
N LEU A 82 16.02 -6.45 2.40
CA LEU A 82 15.53 -5.20 2.97
C LEU A 82 15.54 -5.27 4.51
N PRO A 83 15.77 -4.16 5.20
CA PRO A 83 15.45 -4.08 6.62
C PRO A 83 13.92 -4.07 6.80
N GLY A 84 13.34 -5.26 7.00
CA GLY A 84 11.92 -5.46 7.26
C GLY A 84 11.08 -5.72 6.01
N THR A 85 9.88 -5.16 5.95
CA THR A 85 8.94 -5.32 4.83
C THR A 85 9.04 -4.16 3.83
N PRO A 86 8.60 -4.34 2.56
CA PRO A 86 8.47 -3.24 1.61
C PRO A 86 7.69 -2.03 2.14
N VAL A 87 6.62 -2.26 2.89
CA VAL A 87 5.83 -1.18 3.52
C VAL A 87 6.63 -0.44 4.58
N GLN A 88 7.38 -1.15 5.43
CA GLN A 88 8.27 -0.51 6.41
C GLN A 88 9.34 0.32 5.71
N ALA A 89 9.94 -0.20 4.65
CA ALA A 89 10.90 0.55 3.85
C ALA A 89 10.28 1.82 3.22
N LEU A 90 9.02 1.79 2.78
CA LEU A 90 8.32 3.00 2.34
C LEU A 90 8.12 4.02 3.47
N ARG A 91 7.76 3.56 4.68
CA ARG A 91 7.57 4.42 5.88
C ARG A 91 8.86 5.09 6.34
N ASP A 92 9.98 4.41 6.16
CA ASP A 92 11.32 4.89 6.51
C ASP A 92 11.99 5.70 5.38
N ASP A 93 11.23 6.11 4.36
CA ASP A 93 11.70 6.83 3.17
C ASP A 93 12.78 6.09 2.33
N ARG A 94 12.83 4.75 2.44
CA ARG A 94 13.74 3.85 1.71
C ARG A 94 13.08 3.24 0.47
N HIS A 95 12.35 4.06 -0.28
CA HIS A 95 11.48 3.61 -1.38
C HIS A 95 12.23 3.14 -2.63
N THR A 96 13.42 3.66 -2.94
CA THR A 96 14.16 3.36 -4.18
C THR A 96 14.42 1.86 -4.35
N GLU A 97 14.85 1.21 -3.27
CA GLU A 97 15.26 -0.19 -3.27
C GLU A 97 14.04 -1.12 -3.33
N VAL A 98 12.91 -0.69 -2.78
CA VAL A 98 11.61 -1.36 -2.89
C VAL A 98 11.10 -1.31 -4.34
N THR A 99 11.08 -0.12 -4.95
CA THR A 99 10.62 0.05 -6.34
C THR A 99 11.48 -0.76 -7.31
N ARG A 100 12.80 -0.78 -7.13
CA ARG A 100 13.72 -1.57 -7.95
C ARG A 100 13.38 -3.07 -7.93
N ARG A 101 13.02 -3.61 -6.77
CA ARG A 101 12.60 -5.01 -6.63
C ARG A 101 11.25 -5.28 -7.28
N ALA A 102 10.28 -4.42 -7.06
CA ALA A 102 8.98 -4.54 -7.70
C ALA A 102 9.11 -4.57 -9.24
N GLN A 103 9.97 -3.72 -9.79
CA GLN A 103 10.26 -3.71 -11.23
C GLN A 103 10.97 -4.99 -11.69
N ALA A 104 11.90 -5.53 -10.91
CA ALA A 104 12.59 -6.78 -11.25
C ALA A 104 11.65 -8.00 -11.28
N LEU A 105 10.54 -7.96 -10.55
CA LEU A 105 9.50 -8.99 -10.53
C LEU A 105 8.43 -8.80 -11.61
N ALA A 106 8.36 -7.60 -12.20
CA ALA A 106 7.38 -7.22 -13.23
C ALA A 106 7.91 -7.37 -14.67
N LEU A 107 9.15 -7.83 -14.84
CA LEU A 107 9.81 -8.12 -16.13
C LEU A 107 9.60 -9.58 -16.55
#